data_AF-A0A5S9M9S3-F1
#
_entry.id   AF-A0A5S9M9S3-F1
#
_cell.length_a   1.000
_cell.length_b   1.000
_cell.length_c   1.000
_cell.angle_alpha   90.00
_cell.angle_beta   90.00
_cell.angle_gamma   90.00
#
_symmetry.space_group_name_H-M   'P 1'
#
loop_
_entity.id
_entity.type
_entity.pdbx_description
1 polymer ?
#
loop_
_entity_poly.entity_id
_entity_poly.type
_entity_poly.pdbx_seq_one_letter_code
_entity_poly.pdbx_strand_id
1 'polypeptide(L)'
;MALRNRYRRSFLHDKLKDEVVPKNILMIGPTGVGKTEIARRIARISGAPFIKVEATKFTEVGYVGRDVESMVRDLVETAIRLVKEEKDERCSRRSRKTSK
;
A
#
# COMPACT_ATOMS: atom_id res chain seq x y z
N MET A 1 -6.27 -8.58 11.65
CA MET A 1 -6.82 -9.75 10.92
C MET A 1 -6.57 -9.70 9.41
N ALA A 2 -6.83 -8.57 8.73
CA ALA A 2 -6.65 -8.45 7.27
C ALA A 2 -5.23 -8.82 6.78
N LEU A 3 -4.17 -8.27 7.38
CA LEU A 3 -2.78 -8.64 7.05
C LEU A 3 -2.49 -10.14 7.22
N ARG A 4 -2.98 -10.73 8.31
CA ARG A 4 -2.80 -12.15 8.59
C ARG A 4 -3.54 -13.03 7.58
N ASN A 5 -4.68 -12.57 7.06
CA ASN A 5 -5.37 -13.26 5.97
C ASN A 5 -4.59 -13.16 4.65
N ARG A 6 -3.93 -12.02 4.38
CA ARG A 6 -3.03 -11.90 3.22
C ARG A 6 -1.86 -12.88 3.30
N TYR A 7 -1.25 -13.00 4.49
CA TYR A 7 -0.23 -14.01 4.74
C TYR A 7 -0.77 -15.42 4.57
N ARG A 8 -1.94 -15.76 5.15
CA ARG A 8 -2.53 -17.10 4.96
C ARG A 8 -2.85 -17.42 3.50
N ARG A 9 -3.34 -16.43 2.74
CA ARG A 9 -3.64 -16.58 1.30
C ARG A 9 -2.41 -16.96 0.49
N SER A 10 -1.20 -16.51 0.86
CA SER A 10 0.00 -16.88 0.11
C SER A 10 0.37 -18.36 0.21
N PHE A 11 -0.15 -19.10 1.19
CA PHE A 11 0.07 -20.54 1.38
C PHE A 11 -1.03 -21.43 0.79
N LEU A 12 -2.07 -20.87 0.17
CA LEU A 12 -3.11 -21.66 -0.47
C LEU A 12 -2.64 -22.17 -1.84
N HIS A 13 -3.30 -23.21 -2.38
CA HIS A 13 -3.13 -23.58 -3.78
C HIS A 13 -3.74 -22.55 -4.72
N ASP A 14 -3.19 -22.38 -5.92
CA ASP A 14 -3.55 -21.30 -6.85
C ASP A 14 -5.05 -21.26 -7.16
N LYS A 15 -5.70 -22.42 -7.34
CA LYS A 15 -7.16 -22.50 -7.56
C LYS A 15 -7.98 -21.87 -6.42
N LEU A 16 -7.51 -22.01 -5.17
CA LEU A 16 -8.19 -21.47 -3.98
C LEU A 16 -7.76 -20.03 -3.67
N LYS A 17 -6.65 -19.53 -4.25
CA LYS A 17 -6.19 -18.15 -4.01
C LYS A 17 -7.16 -17.14 -4.61
N ASP A 18 -7.76 -17.43 -5.75
CA ASP A 18 -8.64 -16.50 -6.46
C ASP A 18 -10.00 -16.35 -5.79
N GLU A 19 -10.45 -17.39 -5.09
CA GLU A 19 -11.69 -17.37 -4.29
C GLU A 19 -11.56 -16.52 -3.01
N VAL A 20 -10.34 -16.28 -2.53
CA VAL A 20 -10.10 -15.55 -1.27
C VAL A 20 -9.88 -14.06 -1.53
N VAL A 21 -10.96 -13.28 -1.43
CA VAL A 21 -10.94 -11.82 -1.59
C VAL A 21 -10.32 -11.13 -0.35
N PRO A 22 -9.55 -10.03 -0.52
CA PRO A 22 -9.05 -9.24 0.60
C PRO A 22 -10.18 -8.75 1.52
N LYS A 23 -9.96 -8.84 2.85
CA LYS A 23 -10.88 -8.29 3.84
C LYS A 23 -10.58 -6.81 4.08
N ASN A 24 -11.38 -5.93 3.49
CA ASN A 24 -11.29 -4.47 3.69
C ASN A 24 -11.67 -4.08 5.13
N ILE A 25 -11.13 -2.96 5.62
CA ILE A 25 -11.36 -2.48 6.98
C ILE A 25 -12.04 -1.11 6.91
N LEU A 26 -13.18 -0.98 7.58
CA LEU A 26 -13.80 0.30 7.90
C LEU A 26 -13.43 0.70 9.33
N MET A 27 -12.79 1.85 9.50
CA MET A 27 -12.44 2.38 10.83
C MET A 27 -13.46 3.44 11.25
N ILE A 28 -14.15 3.22 12.37
CA ILE A 28 -15.16 4.14 12.91
C ILE A 28 -14.58 4.82 14.17
N GLY A 29 -14.75 6.14 14.27
CA GLY A 29 -14.34 6.93 15.44
C GLY A 29 -14.18 8.42 15.12
N PRO A 30 -13.99 9.29 16.14
CA PRO A 30 -13.86 10.74 15.95
C PRO A 30 -12.56 11.13 15.25
N THR A 31 -12.45 12.36 14.75
CA THR A 31 -11.21 12.88 14.16
C THR A 31 -10.07 12.92 15.19
N GLY A 32 -8.82 12.85 14.74
CA GLY A 32 -7.65 12.92 15.63
C GLY A 32 -7.27 11.64 16.40
N VAL A 33 -8.11 10.61 16.47
CA VAL A 33 -7.81 9.35 17.22
C VAL A 33 -6.77 8.43 16.55
N GLY A 34 -6.11 8.87 15.48
CA GLY A 34 -5.03 8.12 14.84
C GLY A 34 -5.45 7.07 13.80
N LYS A 35 -6.69 7.06 13.30
CA LYS A 35 -7.14 6.12 12.24
C LYS A 35 -6.17 6.06 11.04
N THR A 36 -5.78 7.21 10.52
CA THR A 36 -4.82 7.33 9.41
C THR A 36 -3.42 6.87 9.81
N GLU A 37 -3.00 7.15 11.04
CA GLU A 37 -1.68 6.76 11.55
C GLU A 37 -1.56 5.25 11.73
N ILE A 38 -2.63 4.59 12.18
CA ILE A 38 -2.70 3.12 12.25
C ILE A 38 -2.48 2.53 10.86
N ALA A 39 -3.21 3.01 9.83
CA ALA A 39 -3.05 2.52 8.47
C ALA A 39 -1.64 2.76 7.91
N ARG A 40 -1.09 3.97 8.12
CA ARG A 40 0.27 4.35 7.70
C ARG A 40 1.34 3.47 8.35
N ARG A 41 1.26 3.24 9.67
CA ARG A 41 2.22 2.40 10.40
C ARG A 41 2.16 0.95 9.97
N ILE A 42 0.95 0.42 9.75
CA ILE A 42 0.75 -0.93 9.24
C ILE A 42 1.42 -1.10 7.87
N ALA A 43 1.25 -0.13 6.97
CA ALA A 43 1.90 -0.17 5.65
C ALA A 43 3.43 -0.14 5.77
N ARG A 44 3.98 0.73 6.62
CA ARG A 44 5.43 0.83 6.86
C ARG A 44 6.03 -0.46 7.40
N ILE A 45 5.39 -1.10 8.39
CA ILE A 45 5.87 -2.36 8.98
C ILE A 45 5.79 -3.51 7.97
N SER A 46 4.78 -3.52 7.10
CA SER A 46 4.62 -4.56 6.08
C SER A 46 5.40 -4.30 4.78
N GLY A 47 6.12 -3.17 4.68
CA GLY A 47 6.82 -2.79 3.45
C GLY A 47 5.88 -2.58 2.27
N ALA A 48 4.61 -2.25 2.52
CA ALA A 48 3.60 -2.10 1.48
C ALA A 48 3.49 -0.64 1.02
N PRO A 49 3.25 -0.38 -0.28
CA PRO A 49 2.96 0.96 -0.77
C PRO A 49 1.66 1.49 -0.15
N PHE A 50 1.61 2.79 0.14
CA PHE A 50 0.50 3.42 0.84
C PHE A 50 0.21 4.81 0.30
N ILE A 51 -1.08 5.10 0.07
CA ILE A 51 -1.58 6.42 -0.31
C ILE A 51 -2.74 6.82 0.60
N LYS A 52 -2.86 8.12 0.91
CA LYS A 52 -4.02 8.70 1.57
C LYS A 52 -4.84 9.44 0.53
N VAL A 53 -6.11 9.09 0.41
CA VAL A 53 -7.05 9.73 -0.50
C VAL A 53 -8.31 10.16 0.27
N GLU A 54 -8.89 11.29 -0.13
CA GLU A 54 -10.13 11.84 0.47
C GLU A 54 -11.29 11.59 -0.51
N ALA A 55 -12.33 10.92 -0.03
CA ALA A 55 -13.44 10.47 -0.87
C ALA A 55 -14.24 11.61 -1.52
N THR A 56 -14.33 12.76 -0.84
CA THR A 56 -15.06 13.94 -1.33
C THR A 56 -14.50 14.48 -2.65
N LYS A 57 -13.21 14.23 -2.93
CA LYS A 57 -12.53 14.66 -4.16
C LYS A 57 -13.08 14.01 -5.43
N PHE A 58 -13.83 12.92 -5.32
CA PHE A 58 -14.40 12.19 -6.47
C PHE A 58 -15.90 12.38 -6.64
N THR A 59 -16.57 13.04 -5.69
CA THR A 59 -18.02 13.30 -5.74
C THR A 59 -18.35 14.76 -6.01
N GLU A 60 -17.38 15.67 -5.93
CA GLU A 60 -17.55 17.07 -6.31
C GLU A 60 -17.67 17.20 -7.84
N VAL A 61 -18.89 17.48 -8.28
CA VAL A 61 -19.29 17.73 -9.67
C VAL A 61 -18.38 18.82 -10.25
N GLY A 62 -17.42 18.44 -11.11
CA GLY A 62 -16.63 19.41 -11.89
C GLY A 62 -15.15 19.10 -12.13
N TYR A 63 -14.54 18.10 -11.49
CA TYR A 63 -13.15 17.75 -11.80
C TYR A 63 -13.06 16.72 -12.94
N VAL A 64 -13.02 17.22 -14.18
CA VAL A 64 -12.83 16.44 -15.43
C VAL A 64 -11.46 15.71 -15.50
N GLY A 65 -10.68 15.66 -14.42
CA GLY A 65 -9.29 15.16 -14.42
C GLY A 65 -8.83 14.30 -13.24
N ARG A 66 -9.66 14.05 -12.21
CA ARG A 66 -9.32 13.11 -11.13
C ARG A 66 -10.34 11.98 -11.06
N ASP A 67 -10.10 10.99 -11.91
CA ASP A 67 -10.86 9.74 -11.94
C ASP A 67 -10.44 8.80 -10.80
N VAL A 68 -11.31 7.87 -10.41
CA VAL A 68 -11.05 6.79 -9.44
C VAL A 68 -9.78 6.01 -9.81
N GLU A 69 -9.48 5.88 -11.10
CA GLU A 69 -8.24 5.29 -11.60
C GLU A 69 -6.97 5.99 -11.10
N SER A 70 -7.02 7.30 -10.83
CA SER A 70 -5.85 8.04 -10.35
C SER A 70 -5.36 7.51 -9.02
N MET A 71 -6.25 6.99 -8.16
CA MET A 71 -5.85 6.35 -6.90
C MET A 71 -4.94 5.14 -7.14
N VAL A 72 -5.24 4.33 -8.16
CA VAL A 72 -4.42 3.17 -8.49
C VAL A 72 -3.08 3.63 -9.07
N ARG A 73 -3.08 4.65 -9.93
CA ARG A 73 -1.85 5.22 -10.52
C ARG A 73 -0.90 5.76 -9.44
N ASP A 74 -1.41 6.55 -8.50
CA ASP A 74 -0.63 7.10 -7.38
C ASP A 74 -0.04 5.99 -6.49
N LEU A 75 -0.82 4.90 -6.28
CA LEU A 75 -0.36 3.75 -5.51
C LEU A 75 0.78 3.00 -6.22
N VAL A 76 0.65 2.81 -7.54
CA VAL A 76 1.68 2.17 -8.37
C VAL A 76 2.96 3.01 -8.39
N GLU A 77 2.86 4.33 -8.55
CA GLU A 77 4.01 5.23 -8.51
C GLU A 77 4.74 5.15 -7.16
N THR A 78 3.97 5.13 -6.06
CA THR A 78 4.53 4.94 -4.71
C THR A 78 5.26 3.60 -4.58
N ALA A 79 4.72 2.52 -5.17
CA ALA A 79 5.35 1.20 -5.17
C ALA A 79 6.66 1.18 -5.98
N ILE A 80 6.69 1.82 -7.14
CA ILE A 80 7.91 1.96 -7.96
C ILE A 80 9.00 2.66 -7.18
N ARG A 81 8.67 3.77 -6.50
CA ARG A 81 9.63 4.51 -5.67
C ARG A 81 10.18 3.64 -4.54
N LEU A 82 9.32 2.91 -3.84
CA LEU A 82 9.71 2.02 -2.75
C LEU A 82 10.71 0.94 -3.21
N VAL A 83 10.43 0.28 -4.34
CA VAL A 83 11.34 -0.75 -4.89
C VAL A 83 12.65 -0.14 -5.39
N LYS A 84 12.61 1.07 -5.96
CA LYS A 84 13.80 1.78 -6.41
C LYS A 84 14.73 2.11 -5.24
N GLU A 85 14.19 2.68 -4.17
CA GLU A 85 14.93 2.98 -2.94
C GLU A 85 15.58 1.71 -2.35
N GLU A 86 14.84 0.59 -2.29
CA GLU A 86 15.38 -0.69 -1.81
C GLU A 86 16.54 -1.21 -2.67
N LYS A 87 16.43 -1.10 -4.01
CA LYS A 87 17.47 -1.52 -4.95
C LYS A 87 18.70 -0.62 -4.87
N ASP A 88 18.53 0.69 -4.78
CA ASP A 88 19.62 1.66 -4.67
C ASP A 88 20.42 1.42 -3.39
N GLU A 89 19.72 1.21 -2.27
CA GLU A 89 20.33 0.81 -1.00
C GLU A 89 21.10 -0.50 -1.09
N ARG A 90 20.54 -1.52 -1.76
CA ARG A 90 21.20 -2.81 -1.97
C ARG A 90 22.47 -2.68 -2.81
N CYS A 91 22.43 -1.87 -3.87
CA CYS A 91 23.57 -1.64 -4.75
C CYS A 91 24.70 -0.90 -4.02
N SER A 92 24.37 0.16 -3.27
CA SER A 92 25.34 0.91 -2.44
C SER A 92 26.02 0.00 -1.40
N ARG A 93 25.24 -0.87 -0.72
CA ARG A 93 25.79 -1.85 0.22
C ARG A 93 26.74 -2.84 -0.46
N ARG A 94 26.44 -3.29 -1.69
CA ARG A 94 27.28 -4.23 -2.43
C ARG A 94 28.61 -3.59 -2.84
N SER A 95 28.57 -2.37 -3.40
CA SER A 95 29.77 -1.61 -3.78
C SER A 95 30.74 -1.39 -2.61
N ARG A 96 30.22 -1.10 -1.41
CA ARG A 96 31.06 -0.94 -0.20
C ARG A 96 31.71 -2.24 0.28
N LYS A 97 31.10 -3.40 -0.01
CA LYS A 97 31.64 -4.72 0.37
C LYS A 97 32.69 -5.23 -0.60
N THR A 98 32.63 -4.85 -1.87
CA THR A 98 33.59 -5.28 -2.91
C THR A 98 34.87 -4.43 -2.93
N SER A 99 34.84 -3.25 -2.32
CA SER A 99 36.01 -2.35 -2.19
C SER A 99 36.81 -2.57 -0.89
N LYS A 100 36.52 -3.64 -0.14
CA LYS A 100 37.29 -4.18 0.98
C LYS A 100 37.69 -5.61 0.65
#